data_AF-A0A7L1YLZ9-F1
#
_entry.id   AF-A0A7L1YLZ9-F1
#
_cell.length_a   1.000
_cell.length_b   1.000
_cell.length_c   1.000
_cell.angle_alpha   90.00
_cell.angle_beta   90.00
_cell.angle_gamma   90.00
#
_symmetry.space_group_name_H-M   'P 1'
#
loop_
_entity.id
_entity.type
_entity.pdbx_description
1 polymer ?
#
loop_
_entity_poly.entity_id
_entity_poly.type
_entity_poly.pdbx_seq_one_letter_code
_entity_poly.pdbx_strand_id
1 'polypeptide(L)'
;QSEKNGAVKKRRSNQAGVPDSLCQEAETCYGLRLPEDFYQFWKFCEELDPEKPSDALVSNVGLKLVGPYDILAGKHKKAKSTDVNFNLHWRFFYDPPEFQTILIGDSKTQYHMGYFSLTICVYFFINRDVPDELPVWVGANEAKKGCVISQVGDNVFAAVKLFLSKKLKEVTDKKKNALLKDIDEKLTRTAKDLGYSLEQKTMKMKQRDKKVVTKAFHGAGLVVPVDKNDVGYRELPETNANLKKICKAIVDAPTDDERIKAFAPIQEMLTFVQFANDECDYGMGYELGMDLFCYGSHYFHKAVGQLLPLAYTLLKRSLFAEIIEAHLGSRREAGLDQL
;
A
#
# COMPACT_ATOMS: atom_id res chain seq x y z
N GLN A 1 -40.30 30.69 -3.25
CA GLN A 1 -39.37 30.08 -4.23
C GLN A 1 -38.36 29.27 -3.46
N SER A 2 -38.10 28.07 -3.96
CA SER A 2 -37.61 26.88 -3.24
C SER A 2 -36.14 26.93 -2.80
N GLU A 3 -35.92 26.59 -1.53
CA GLU A 3 -34.65 26.09 -0.99
C GLU A 3 -34.25 24.80 -1.73
N LYS A 4 -33.11 24.84 -2.44
CA LYS A 4 -32.50 23.63 -3.00
C LYS A 4 -31.55 23.04 -1.96
N ASN A 5 -32.06 22.09 -1.19
CA ASN A 5 -31.27 21.12 -0.43
C ASN A 5 -30.26 20.44 -1.37
N GLY A 6 -28.98 20.71 -1.15
CA GLY A 6 -27.88 20.02 -1.81
C GLY A 6 -27.83 18.57 -1.33
N ALA A 7 -28.51 17.69 -2.06
CA ALA A 7 -28.46 16.26 -1.81
C ALA A 7 -27.03 15.75 -1.99
N VAL A 8 -26.41 15.36 -0.87
CA VAL A 8 -25.23 14.50 -0.82
C VAL A 8 -25.55 13.28 -1.68
N LYS A 9 -24.78 13.05 -2.76
CA LYS A 9 -24.94 11.85 -3.59
C LYS A 9 -24.66 10.63 -2.72
N LYS A 10 -25.74 9.96 -2.29
CA LYS A 10 -25.73 8.69 -1.58
C LYS A 10 -24.82 7.69 -2.31
N ARG A 11 -23.98 6.98 -1.55
CA ARG A 11 -23.25 5.79 -1.98
C ARG A 11 -24.17 4.92 -2.85
N ARG A 12 -23.67 4.38 -3.97
CA ARG A 12 -24.34 3.22 -4.60
C ARG A 12 -24.53 2.21 -3.46
N SER A 13 -25.79 1.89 -3.15
CA SER A 13 -26.21 1.10 -1.99
C SER A 13 -25.11 0.15 -1.50
N ASN A 14 -24.70 0.27 -0.24
CA ASN A 14 -23.72 -0.61 0.41
C ASN A 14 -24.21 -2.06 0.29
N GLN A 15 -23.70 -2.80 -0.71
CA GLN A 15 -24.16 -4.15 -1.03
C GLN A 15 -23.62 -5.16 -0.02
N ALA A 16 -22.54 -4.81 0.69
CA ALA A 16 -21.94 -5.63 1.73
C ALA A 16 -22.73 -5.68 3.05
N GLY A 17 -23.70 -4.80 3.29
CA GLY A 17 -24.48 -4.82 4.55
C GLY A 17 -23.67 -4.49 5.82
N VAL A 18 -22.47 -3.91 5.68
CA VAL A 18 -21.74 -3.27 6.79
C VAL A 18 -22.39 -1.90 7.06
N PRO A 19 -22.61 -1.45 8.31
CA PRO A 19 -23.21 -0.15 8.56
C PRO A 19 -22.43 1.00 7.89
N ASP A 20 -23.12 1.89 7.18
CA ASP A 20 -22.49 3.01 6.47
C ASP A 20 -21.64 3.90 7.39
N SER A 21 -22.05 4.06 8.65
CA SER A 21 -21.29 4.78 9.68
C SER A 21 -19.93 4.15 9.96
N LEU A 22 -19.85 2.82 9.98
CA LEU A 22 -18.62 2.08 10.22
C LEU A 22 -17.68 2.12 9.01
N CYS A 23 -18.25 2.10 7.80
CA CYS A 23 -17.47 2.34 6.58
C CYS A 23 -16.85 3.74 6.58
N GLN A 24 -17.64 4.77 6.90
CA GLN A 24 -17.16 6.15 7.01
C GLN A 24 -16.11 6.31 8.11
N GLU A 25 -16.29 5.64 9.25
CA GLU A 25 -15.32 5.62 10.35
C GLU A 25 -13.96 5.09 9.86
N ALA A 26 -13.94 3.93 9.18
CA ALA A 26 -12.71 3.34 8.65
C ALA A 26 -12.00 4.23 7.62
N GLU A 27 -12.76 4.80 6.68
CA GLU A 27 -12.20 5.68 5.65
C GLU A 27 -11.68 7.01 6.25
N THR A 28 -12.36 7.54 7.27
CA THR A 28 -11.97 8.78 7.94
C THR A 28 -10.69 8.59 8.76
N CYS A 29 -10.57 7.49 9.51
CA CYS A 29 -9.36 7.20 10.29
C CYS A 29 -8.10 7.08 9.42
N TYR A 30 -8.23 6.57 8.19
CA TYR A 30 -7.10 6.38 7.27
C TYR A 30 -6.95 7.46 6.20
N GLY A 31 -7.92 8.37 6.05
CA GLY A 31 -7.93 9.35 4.96
C GLY A 31 -8.05 8.75 3.55
N LEU A 32 -8.47 7.48 3.45
CA LEU A 32 -8.50 6.71 2.20
C LEU A 32 -9.85 6.00 2.04
N ARG A 33 -10.36 5.96 0.81
CA ARG A 33 -11.52 5.13 0.48
C ARG A 33 -11.11 3.69 0.30
N LEU A 34 -11.88 2.81 0.90
CA LEU A 34 -11.66 1.37 0.84
C LEU A 34 -12.55 0.77 -0.26
N PRO A 35 -12.03 -0.16 -1.07
CA PRO A 35 -12.80 -0.75 -2.15
C PRO A 35 -13.90 -1.69 -1.60
N GLU A 36 -14.94 -1.97 -2.38
CA GLU A 36 -16.09 -2.74 -1.89
C GLU A 36 -15.74 -4.19 -1.50
N ASP A 37 -14.74 -4.79 -2.16
CA ASP A 37 -14.24 -6.13 -1.84
C ASP A 37 -13.68 -6.22 -0.42
N PHE A 38 -13.14 -5.13 0.14
CA PHE A 38 -12.73 -5.05 1.54
C PHE A 38 -13.92 -5.34 2.49
N TYR A 39 -15.04 -4.64 2.31
CA TYR A 39 -16.21 -4.81 3.18
C TYR A 39 -16.90 -6.16 2.96
N GLN A 40 -16.94 -6.65 1.72
CA GLN A 40 -17.51 -7.96 1.41
C GLN A 40 -16.64 -9.11 1.93
N PHE A 41 -15.32 -8.93 1.96
CA PHE A 41 -14.42 -9.90 2.56
C PHE A 41 -14.54 -9.95 4.09
N TRP A 42 -14.78 -8.80 4.73
CA TRP A 42 -15.15 -8.78 6.15
C TRP A 42 -16.38 -9.66 6.43
N LYS A 43 -17.44 -9.52 5.62
CA LYS A 43 -18.66 -10.32 5.73
C LYS A 43 -18.41 -11.80 5.52
N PHE A 44 -17.60 -12.15 4.52
CA PHE A 44 -17.16 -13.52 4.32
C PHE A 44 -16.45 -14.08 5.57
N CYS A 45 -15.60 -13.29 6.23
CA CYS A 45 -14.96 -13.71 7.48
C CYS A 45 -15.93 -13.79 8.67
N GLU A 46 -16.94 -12.90 8.75
CA GLU A 46 -18.03 -12.99 9.74
C GLU A 46 -18.85 -14.29 9.58
N GLU A 47 -19.07 -14.77 8.36
CA GLU A 47 -19.73 -16.05 8.11
C GLU A 47 -18.88 -17.26 8.52
N LEU A 48 -17.56 -17.15 8.42
CA LEU A 48 -16.62 -18.20 8.85
C LEU A 48 -16.47 -18.28 10.36
N ASP A 49 -16.37 -17.13 11.03
CA ASP A 49 -16.26 -17.01 12.48
C ASP A 49 -17.00 -15.74 12.95
N PRO A 50 -18.27 -15.85 13.38
CA PRO A 50 -19.06 -14.72 13.84
C PRO A 50 -18.53 -14.08 15.14
N GLU A 51 -17.80 -14.84 15.97
CA GLU A 51 -17.29 -14.34 17.24
C GLU A 51 -16.01 -13.52 17.06
N LYS A 52 -15.12 -13.98 16.17
CA LYS A 52 -13.84 -13.33 15.88
C LYS A 52 -13.54 -13.27 14.38
N PRO A 53 -14.25 -12.41 13.61
CA PRO A 53 -14.07 -12.34 12.16
C PRO A 53 -12.63 -11.99 11.75
N SER A 54 -11.92 -11.18 12.55
CA SER A 54 -10.52 -10.82 12.25
C SER A 54 -9.56 -12.00 12.28
N ASP A 55 -9.90 -13.04 13.05
CA ASP A 55 -9.06 -14.20 13.31
C ASP A 55 -9.57 -15.46 12.59
N ALA A 56 -10.65 -15.34 11.79
CA ALA A 56 -11.33 -16.45 11.10
C ALA A 56 -10.38 -17.31 10.24
N LEU A 57 -9.31 -16.71 9.72
CA LEU A 57 -8.33 -17.38 8.84
C LEU A 57 -7.05 -17.81 9.57
N VAL A 58 -6.87 -17.49 10.85
CA VAL A 58 -5.60 -17.68 11.57
C VAL A 58 -5.27 -19.17 11.73
N SER A 59 -6.20 -19.96 12.28
CA SER A 59 -5.94 -21.37 12.62
C SER A 59 -5.67 -22.25 11.38
N ASN A 60 -6.35 -21.96 10.27
CA ASN A 60 -6.30 -22.77 9.06
C ASN A 60 -5.32 -22.19 8.03
N VAL A 61 -5.48 -20.92 7.69
CA VAL A 61 -4.72 -20.24 6.64
C VAL A 61 -3.48 -19.54 7.19
N GLY A 62 -3.43 -19.22 8.47
CA GLY A 62 -2.31 -18.48 9.06
C GLY A 62 -2.28 -17.02 8.61
N LEU A 63 -3.43 -16.47 8.25
CA LEU A 63 -3.60 -15.06 7.93
C LEU A 63 -4.52 -14.42 8.96
N LYS A 64 -4.22 -13.19 9.37
CA LYS A 64 -5.02 -12.38 10.26
C LYS A 64 -5.40 -11.08 9.57
N LEU A 65 -6.66 -10.67 9.70
CA LEU A 65 -7.15 -9.38 9.23
C LEU A 65 -6.74 -8.29 10.23
N VAL A 66 -6.13 -7.23 9.70
CA VAL A 66 -5.58 -6.12 10.50
C VAL A 66 -5.77 -4.77 9.80
N GLY A 67 -5.29 -3.69 10.42
CA GLY A 67 -5.27 -2.36 9.83
C GLY A 67 -6.70 -1.78 9.77
N PRO A 68 -7.26 -1.44 8.60
CA PRO A 68 -8.64 -0.97 8.54
C PRO A 68 -9.66 -2.02 9.01
N TYR A 69 -9.35 -3.32 8.99
CA TYR A 69 -10.21 -4.33 9.62
C TYR A 69 -10.25 -4.24 11.15
N ASP A 70 -9.22 -3.69 11.79
CA ASP A 70 -9.22 -3.48 13.24
C ASP A 70 -10.25 -2.41 13.65
N ILE A 71 -10.58 -1.49 12.75
CA ILE A 71 -11.69 -0.52 12.91
C ILE A 71 -13.04 -1.23 12.82
N LEU A 72 -13.22 -2.12 11.82
CA LEU A 72 -14.45 -2.91 11.69
C LEU A 72 -14.67 -3.83 12.91
N ALA A 73 -13.59 -4.37 13.46
CA ALA A 73 -13.59 -5.15 14.70
C ALA A 73 -13.78 -4.30 15.98
N GLY A 74 -13.83 -2.97 15.86
CA GLY A 74 -13.99 -2.04 16.98
C GLY A 74 -12.81 -2.00 17.95
N LYS A 75 -11.61 -2.44 17.54
CA LYS A 75 -10.42 -2.49 18.41
C LYS A 75 -9.93 -1.11 18.79
N HIS A 76 -10.05 -0.14 17.88
CA HIS A 76 -9.63 1.25 18.12
C HIS A 76 -10.44 1.94 19.22
N LYS A 77 -11.67 1.51 19.47
CA LYS A 77 -12.51 2.04 20.57
C LYS A 77 -12.00 1.62 21.95
N LYS A 78 -11.11 0.62 22.01
CA LYS A 78 -10.49 0.12 23.23
C LYS A 78 -9.03 0.57 23.35
N ALA A 79 -8.54 1.37 22.40
CA ALA A 79 -7.16 1.82 22.40
C ALA A 79 -6.87 2.66 23.64
N LYS A 80 -5.69 2.42 24.23
CA LYS A 80 -5.27 3.12 25.46
C LYS A 80 -4.92 4.59 25.22
N SER A 81 -4.55 4.94 23.99
CA SER A 81 -4.18 6.29 23.58
C SER A 81 -5.30 6.93 22.77
N THR A 82 -5.57 8.21 23.01
CA THR A 82 -6.50 9.01 22.20
C THR A 82 -5.87 9.50 20.88
N ASP A 83 -4.54 9.49 20.78
CA ASP A 83 -3.77 9.91 19.60
C ASP A 83 -3.16 8.68 18.90
N VAL A 84 -4.01 7.84 18.30
CA VAL A 84 -3.53 6.74 17.44
C VAL A 84 -3.21 7.31 16.07
N ASN A 85 -1.95 7.16 15.65
CA ASN A 85 -1.57 7.46 14.27
C ASN A 85 -1.84 6.25 13.36
N PHE A 86 -3.02 6.22 12.74
CA PHE A 86 -3.41 5.15 11.80
C PHE A 86 -2.52 5.05 10.57
N ASN A 87 -1.82 6.13 10.18
CA ASN A 87 -0.86 6.08 9.08
C ASN A 87 0.29 5.11 9.38
N LEU A 88 0.58 4.84 10.66
CA LEU A 88 1.63 3.92 11.10
C LEU A 88 1.11 2.58 11.61
N HIS A 89 -0.21 2.41 11.69
CA HIS A 89 -0.83 1.18 12.17
C HIS A 89 -0.68 0.06 11.14
N TRP A 90 0.06 -0.99 11.51
CA TRP A 90 0.49 -2.10 10.65
C TRP A 90 1.29 -1.70 9.42
N ARG A 91 1.95 -0.53 9.45
CA ARG A 91 2.89 -0.13 8.41
C ARG A 91 4.25 -0.79 8.65
N PHE A 92 4.64 -1.70 7.77
CA PHE A 92 5.94 -2.36 7.83
C PHE A 92 7.05 -1.46 7.29
N PHE A 93 8.29 -1.83 7.62
CA PHE A 93 9.48 -1.04 7.34
C PHE A 93 9.62 -0.61 5.86
N TYR A 94 9.25 -1.49 4.92
CA TYR A 94 9.34 -1.24 3.49
C TYR A 94 8.02 -0.84 2.84
N ASP A 95 6.97 -0.59 3.61
CA ASP A 95 5.67 -0.20 3.07
C ASP A 95 5.71 1.26 2.64
N PRO A 96 5.69 1.54 1.32
CA PRO A 96 5.61 2.91 0.85
C PRO A 96 4.20 3.47 1.16
N PRO A 97 4.00 4.80 1.12
CA PRO A 97 2.71 5.42 1.42
C PRO A 97 1.50 4.86 0.67
N GLU A 98 1.71 4.39 -0.56
CA GLU A 98 0.71 3.77 -1.44
C GLU A 98 0.21 2.41 -0.93
N PHE A 99 0.99 1.75 -0.08
CA PHE A 99 0.73 0.42 0.43
C PHE A 99 0.06 0.51 1.81
N GLN A 100 -1.16 0.00 1.91
CA GLN A 100 -1.96 -0.07 3.13
C GLN A 100 -2.20 -1.53 3.51
N THR A 101 -1.52 -1.99 4.55
CA THR A 101 -1.66 -3.37 5.06
C THR A 101 -3.08 -3.66 5.52
N ILE A 102 -3.59 -4.82 5.10
CA ILE A 102 -4.91 -5.35 5.48
C ILE A 102 -4.84 -6.78 6.04
N LEU A 103 -3.78 -7.53 5.73
CA LEU A 103 -3.59 -8.91 6.19
C LEU A 103 -2.14 -9.11 6.63
N ILE A 104 -1.94 -9.83 7.73
CA ILE A 104 -0.61 -10.31 8.15
C ILE A 104 -0.57 -11.84 8.18
N GLY A 105 0.59 -12.41 7.89
CA GLY A 105 0.84 -13.84 7.90
C GLY A 105 2.03 -14.22 8.78
N ASP A 106 3.00 -14.94 8.21
CA ASP A 106 4.17 -15.42 8.94
C ASP A 106 5.00 -14.26 9.52
N SER A 107 5.07 -14.21 10.85
CA SER A 107 5.79 -13.18 11.58
C SER A 107 7.30 -13.28 11.45
N LYS A 108 7.86 -14.46 11.11
CA LYS A 108 9.31 -14.64 10.93
C LYS A 108 9.83 -13.92 9.70
N THR A 109 9.07 -14.02 8.61
CA THR A 109 9.36 -13.32 7.34
C THR A 109 8.73 -11.94 7.27
N GLN A 110 7.84 -11.63 8.22
CA GLN A 110 6.97 -10.47 8.18
C GLN A 110 6.16 -10.43 6.87
N TYR A 111 5.63 -11.59 6.48
CA TYR A 111 4.73 -11.69 5.33
C TYR A 111 3.44 -10.93 5.63
N HIS A 112 3.04 -10.06 4.72
CA HIS A 112 1.80 -9.31 4.83
C HIS A 112 1.27 -8.92 3.45
N MET A 113 -0.02 -8.58 3.38
CA MET A 113 -0.67 -8.11 2.17
C MET A 113 -1.36 -6.77 2.44
N GLY A 114 -1.38 -5.93 1.42
CA GLY A 114 -1.95 -4.59 1.49
C GLY A 114 -2.54 -4.16 0.17
N TYR A 115 -3.52 -3.26 0.23
CA TYR A 115 -3.96 -2.55 -0.96
C TYR A 115 -2.84 -1.60 -1.40
N PHE A 116 -2.52 -1.65 -2.69
CA PHE A 116 -1.67 -0.66 -3.34
C PHE A 116 -2.59 0.32 -4.07
N SER A 117 -2.75 1.51 -3.50
CA SER A 117 -3.55 2.58 -4.08
C SER A 117 -2.68 3.80 -4.33
N LEU A 118 -2.77 4.35 -5.54
CA LEU A 118 -2.20 5.66 -5.88
C LEU A 118 -3.25 6.77 -5.78
N THR A 119 -4.47 6.43 -5.38
CA THR A 119 -5.61 7.34 -5.29
C THR A 119 -5.79 7.76 -3.84
N ILE A 120 -5.57 9.04 -3.56
CA ILE A 120 -5.90 9.65 -2.27
C ILE A 120 -7.34 10.14 -2.33
N CYS A 121 -8.06 9.97 -1.22
CA CYS A 121 -9.33 10.66 -1.07
C CYS A 121 -9.07 12.11 -0.74
N VAL A 122 -9.27 12.96 -1.75
CA VAL A 122 -9.39 14.39 -1.53
C VAL A 122 -10.75 14.62 -0.85
N TYR A 123 -10.82 14.41 0.46
CA TYR A 123 -11.95 14.94 1.21
C TYR A 123 -11.82 16.47 1.20
N PHE A 124 -12.85 17.08 0.62
CA PHE A 124 -13.41 18.41 0.95
C PHE A 124 -13.10 19.65 0.09
N PHE A 125 -12.04 19.75 -0.70
CA PHE A 125 -11.86 20.88 -1.63
C PHE A 125 -11.10 20.38 -2.86
N ILE A 126 -11.76 19.95 -3.92
CA ILE A 126 -12.07 20.77 -5.09
C ILE A 126 -12.92 19.87 -6.01
N ASN A 127 -13.91 20.49 -6.65
CA ASN A 127 -14.73 20.02 -7.77
C ASN A 127 -14.47 18.62 -8.35
N ARG A 128 -15.57 17.85 -8.37
CA ARG A 128 -16.02 16.97 -9.47
C ARG A 128 -15.13 17.06 -10.72
N ASP A 129 -14.65 15.90 -11.18
CA ASP A 129 -13.84 15.65 -12.39
C ASP A 129 -12.38 15.26 -12.10
N VAL A 130 -12.14 14.23 -11.26
CA VAL A 130 -10.90 13.44 -11.33
C VAL A 130 -11.19 12.23 -12.24
N PRO A 131 -10.76 12.21 -13.52
CA PRO A 131 -11.29 11.27 -14.50
C PRO A 131 -10.62 9.89 -14.50
N ASP A 132 -9.61 9.62 -13.68
CA ASP A 132 -8.85 8.36 -13.73
C ASP A 132 -8.53 7.87 -12.31
N GLU A 133 -9.48 7.18 -11.66
CA GLU A 133 -9.16 6.32 -10.52
C GLU A 133 -8.27 5.17 -11.02
N LEU A 134 -6.99 5.14 -10.59
CA LEU A 134 -6.13 4.02 -10.94
C LEU A 134 -6.64 2.74 -10.25
N PRO A 135 -6.67 1.59 -10.95
CA PRO A 135 -7.12 0.35 -10.36
C PRO A 135 -6.29 0.01 -9.11
N VAL A 136 -6.98 -0.09 -7.97
CA VAL A 136 -6.41 -0.67 -6.75
C VAL A 136 -6.11 -2.13 -7.02
N TRP A 137 -4.98 -2.61 -6.51
CA TRP A 137 -4.63 -4.03 -6.52
C TRP A 137 -4.04 -4.42 -5.17
N VAL A 138 -3.97 -5.72 -4.88
CA VAL A 138 -3.42 -6.22 -3.63
C VAL A 138 -1.97 -6.65 -3.85
N GLY A 139 -1.07 -6.09 -3.06
CA GLY A 139 0.33 -6.45 -3.04
C GLY A 139 0.68 -7.32 -1.84
N ALA A 140 1.75 -8.10 -1.96
CA ALA A 140 2.33 -8.86 -0.85
C ALA A 140 3.82 -8.56 -0.71
N ASN A 141 4.30 -8.43 0.53
CA ASN A 141 5.71 -8.24 0.86
C ASN A 141 6.14 -9.12 2.05
N GLU A 142 7.42 -9.45 2.10
CA GLU A 142 8.08 -10.09 3.25
C GLU A 142 9.16 -9.12 3.76
N ALA A 143 8.80 -8.28 4.73
CA ALA A 143 9.62 -7.13 5.09
C ALA A 143 11.01 -7.52 5.64
N LYS A 144 11.18 -8.73 6.19
CA LYS A 144 12.50 -9.25 6.60
C LYS A 144 13.38 -9.72 5.44
N LYS A 145 12.82 -9.92 4.25
CA LYS A 145 13.57 -10.32 3.04
C LYS A 145 13.94 -9.14 2.14
N GLY A 146 13.16 -8.06 2.16
CA GLY A 146 13.46 -6.84 1.41
C GLY A 146 12.22 -6.05 1.00
N CYS A 147 12.40 -5.12 0.07
CA CYS A 147 11.38 -4.13 -0.32
C CYS A 147 10.49 -4.54 -1.50
N VAL A 148 10.66 -5.74 -2.07
CA VAL A 148 9.93 -6.15 -3.26
C VAL A 148 8.45 -6.41 -2.94
N ILE A 149 7.55 -5.76 -3.69
CA ILE A 149 6.10 -5.92 -3.57
C ILE A 149 5.59 -6.73 -4.76
N SER A 150 5.01 -7.89 -4.47
CA SER A 150 4.45 -8.79 -5.48
C SER A 150 2.97 -8.51 -5.71
N GLN A 151 2.55 -8.39 -6.97
CA GLN A 151 1.13 -8.29 -7.36
C GLN A 151 0.42 -9.64 -7.14
N VAL A 152 -0.63 -9.65 -6.30
CA VAL A 152 -1.39 -10.87 -5.93
C VAL A 152 -2.90 -10.70 -6.18
N GLY A 153 -3.26 -10.15 -7.35
CA GLY A 153 -4.66 -9.94 -7.74
C GLY A 153 -5.14 -8.50 -7.55
N ASP A 154 -6.30 -8.17 -8.10
CA ASP A 154 -6.90 -6.84 -8.03
C ASP A 154 -7.95 -6.67 -6.93
N ASN A 155 -8.12 -7.69 -6.08
CA ASN A 155 -9.04 -7.72 -4.95
C ASN A 155 -8.54 -8.70 -3.87
N VAL A 156 -9.04 -8.54 -2.64
CA VAL A 156 -8.59 -9.35 -1.49
C VAL A 156 -8.96 -10.84 -1.62
N PHE A 157 -10.07 -11.17 -2.27
CA PHE A 157 -10.45 -12.57 -2.52
C PHE A 157 -9.40 -13.27 -3.38
N ALA A 158 -8.97 -12.65 -4.48
CA ALA A 158 -7.91 -13.17 -5.33
C ALA A 158 -6.59 -13.38 -4.56
N ALA A 159 -6.21 -12.39 -3.74
CA ALA A 159 -4.98 -12.45 -2.94
C ALA A 159 -4.98 -13.63 -1.97
N VAL A 160 -6.07 -13.81 -1.22
CA VAL A 160 -6.21 -14.92 -0.28
C VAL A 160 -6.31 -16.27 -1.02
N LYS A 161 -6.99 -16.33 -2.17
CA LYS A 161 -7.02 -17.55 -3.00
C LYS A 161 -5.64 -17.97 -3.48
N LEU A 162 -4.83 -17.03 -3.97
CA LEU A 162 -3.49 -17.32 -4.47
C LEU A 162 -2.59 -17.79 -3.33
N PHE A 163 -2.71 -17.18 -2.16
CA PHE A 163 -2.03 -17.62 -0.96
C PHE A 163 -2.45 -19.03 -0.52
N LEU A 164 -3.77 -19.31 -0.49
CA LEU A 164 -4.31 -20.65 -0.21
C LEU A 164 -3.79 -21.69 -1.19
N SER A 165 -3.78 -21.36 -2.49
CA SER A 165 -3.30 -22.25 -3.55
C SER A 165 -1.82 -22.61 -3.40
N LYS A 166 -0.99 -21.66 -2.92
CA LYS A 166 0.41 -21.93 -2.58
C LYS A 166 0.50 -22.81 -1.33
N LYS A 167 -0.22 -22.47 -0.27
CA LYS A 167 -0.21 -23.21 1.00
C LYS A 167 -0.69 -24.66 0.86
N LEU A 168 -1.70 -24.91 0.02
CA LEU A 168 -2.21 -26.25 -0.28
C LEU A 168 -1.15 -27.17 -0.92
N LYS A 169 -0.15 -26.62 -1.61
CA LYS A 169 0.98 -27.38 -2.17
C LYS A 169 2.06 -27.68 -1.13
N GLU A 170 2.16 -26.87 -0.08
CA GLU A 170 3.17 -27.00 0.99
C GLU A 170 2.69 -27.90 2.14
N VAL A 171 1.39 -27.94 2.41
CA VAL A 171 0.81 -28.69 3.54
C VAL A 171 0.59 -30.17 3.18
N THR A 172 1.30 -31.06 3.89
CA THR A 172 1.20 -32.53 3.75
C THR A 172 0.15 -33.17 4.66
N ASP A 173 -0.30 -32.48 5.71
CA ASP A 173 -1.32 -32.97 6.64
C ASP A 173 -2.70 -33.05 5.97
N LYS A 174 -3.26 -34.27 5.89
CA LYS A 174 -4.53 -34.53 5.19
C LYS A 174 -5.73 -33.78 5.79
N LYS A 175 -5.80 -33.63 7.12
CA LYS A 175 -6.93 -32.96 7.80
C LYS A 175 -6.88 -31.46 7.54
N LYS A 176 -5.70 -30.84 7.70
CA LYS A 176 -5.49 -29.43 7.38
C LYS A 176 -5.72 -29.14 5.89
N ASN A 177 -5.28 -30.03 5.02
CA ASN A 177 -5.50 -29.89 3.57
C ASN A 177 -7.00 -29.91 3.22
N ALA A 178 -7.80 -30.78 3.85
CA ALA A 178 -9.25 -30.80 3.68
C ALA A 178 -9.92 -29.49 4.13
N LEU A 179 -9.53 -28.95 5.30
CA LEU A 179 -10.03 -27.66 5.79
C LEU A 179 -9.66 -26.49 4.86
N LEU A 180 -8.42 -26.47 4.35
CA LEU A 180 -7.99 -25.46 3.38
C LEU A 180 -8.79 -25.52 2.08
N LYS A 181 -9.17 -26.72 1.62
CA LYS A 181 -10.02 -26.90 0.44
C LYS A 181 -11.44 -26.39 0.65
N ASP A 182 -12.05 -26.67 1.80
CA ASP A 182 -13.40 -26.15 2.13
C ASP A 182 -13.40 -24.60 2.11
N ILE A 183 -12.37 -23.98 2.68
CA ILE A 183 -12.22 -22.52 2.64
C ILE A 183 -12.00 -22.02 1.20
N ASP A 184 -11.15 -22.69 0.41
CA ASP A 184 -10.92 -22.31 -1.00
C ASP A 184 -12.21 -22.42 -1.84
N GLU A 185 -13.02 -23.46 -1.64
CA GLU A 185 -14.29 -23.65 -2.33
C GLU A 185 -15.30 -22.56 -1.96
N LYS A 186 -15.46 -22.26 -0.66
CA LYS A 186 -16.32 -21.17 -0.18
C LYS A 186 -15.88 -19.83 -0.73
N LEU A 187 -14.59 -19.51 -0.63
CA LEU A 187 -14.01 -18.28 -1.15
C LEU A 187 -14.26 -18.14 -2.67
N THR A 188 -14.03 -19.22 -3.42
CA THR A 188 -14.22 -19.23 -4.88
C THR A 188 -15.67 -19.01 -5.25
N ARG A 189 -16.60 -19.64 -4.53
CA ARG A 189 -18.04 -19.46 -4.73
C ARG A 189 -18.44 -18.01 -4.43
N THR A 190 -18.07 -17.49 -3.27
CA THR A 190 -18.39 -16.11 -2.87
C THR A 190 -17.83 -15.09 -3.86
N ALA A 191 -16.57 -15.24 -4.28
CA ALA A 191 -15.97 -14.37 -5.28
C ALA A 191 -16.70 -14.42 -6.63
N LYS A 192 -17.14 -15.60 -7.05
CA LYS A 192 -17.94 -15.78 -8.28
C LYS A 192 -19.31 -15.10 -8.16
N ASP A 193 -20.00 -15.29 -7.04
CA ASP A 193 -21.32 -14.71 -6.78
C ASP A 193 -21.27 -13.17 -6.71
N LEU A 194 -20.16 -12.62 -6.22
CA LEU A 194 -19.87 -11.18 -6.17
C LEU A 194 -19.27 -10.61 -7.47
N GLY A 195 -18.88 -11.47 -8.42
CA GLY A 195 -18.31 -11.07 -9.70
C GLY A 195 -16.84 -10.62 -9.66
N TYR A 196 -16.06 -11.07 -8.67
CA TYR A 196 -14.63 -10.80 -8.58
C TYR A 196 -13.79 -11.76 -9.41
N SER A 197 -12.78 -11.21 -10.09
CA SER A 197 -11.75 -12.02 -10.73
C SER A 197 -10.86 -12.65 -9.67
N LEU A 198 -10.44 -13.89 -9.90
CA LEU A 198 -9.51 -14.62 -9.04
C LEU A 198 -8.13 -14.78 -9.70
N GLU A 199 -7.88 -14.06 -10.80
CA GLU A 199 -6.60 -14.05 -11.49
C GLU A 199 -5.55 -13.28 -10.69
N GLN A 200 -4.29 -13.75 -10.74
CA GLN A 200 -3.16 -13.00 -10.17
C GLN A 200 -2.94 -11.65 -10.84
N LYS A 201 -3.26 -11.53 -12.13
CA LYS A 201 -3.00 -10.32 -12.91
C LYS A 201 -4.10 -10.05 -13.93
N THR A 202 -5.05 -9.20 -13.54
CA THR A 202 -6.23 -8.88 -14.34
C THR A 202 -5.91 -7.91 -15.49
N MET A 203 -6.85 -7.74 -16.41
CA MET A 203 -6.71 -6.79 -17.52
C MET A 203 -6.56 -5.34 -17.03
N LYS A 204 -7.19 -4.96 -15.93
CA LYS A 204 -7.05 -3.62 -15.32
C LYS A 204 -5.62 -3.39 -14.82
N MET A 205 -5.02 -4.39 -14.18
CA MET A 205 -3.63 -4.32 -13.74
C MET A 205 -2.67 -4.20 -14.93
N LYS A 206 -2.89 -4.98 -16.00
CA LYS A 206 -2.08 -4.87 -17.24
C LYS A 206 -2.24 -3.51 -17.92
N GLN A 207 -3.41 -2.90 -17.87
CA GLN A 207 -3.63 -1.54 -18.39
C GLN A 207 -2.89 -0.50 -17.53
N ARG A 208 -2.91 -0.65 -16.20
CA ARG A 208 -2.14 0.18 -15.28
C ARG A 208 -0.63 0.05 -15.52
N ASP A 209 -0.13 -1.15 -15.78
CA ASP A 209 1.30 -1.37 -16.10
C ASP A 209 1.76 -0.62 -17.34
N LYS A 210 0.87 -0.34 -18.31
CA LYS A 210 1.20 0.51 -19.47
C LYS A 210 1.37 1.99 -19.11
N LYS A 211 0.82 2.42 -17.97
CA LYS A 211 0.97 3.78 -17.43
C LYS A 211 2.14 3.90 -16.44
N VAL A 212 2.83 2.79 -16.14
CA VAL A 212 3.97 2.80 -15.21
C VAL A 212 5.18 3.42 -15.91
N VAL A 213 5.73 4.48 -15.33
CA VAL A 213 6.89 5.20 -15.87
C VAL A 213 8.22 4.58 -15.44
N THR A 214 8.28 4.02 -14.23
CA THR A 214 9.43 3.27 -13.71
C THR A 214 8.97 2.24 -12.69
N LYS A 215 9.76 1.18 -12.47
CA LYS A 215 9.45 0.13 -11.48
C LYS A 215 9.88 0.48 -10.06
N ALA A 216 10.84 1.39 -9.90
CA ALA A 216 11.59 1.60 -8.66
C ALA A 216 12.16 0.28 -8.07
N PHE A 217 12.79 0.33 -6.90
CA PHE A 217 13.39 -0.84 -6.26
C PHE A 217 12.36 -1.87 -5.77
N HIS A 218 11.18 -1.42 -5.35
CA HIS A 218 10.11 -2.30 -4.86
C HIS A 218 9.38 -3.06 -5.98
N GLY A 219 9.54 -2.67 -7.25
CA GLY A 219 8.95 -3.37 -8.41
C GLY A 219 7.46 -3.15 -8.66
N ALA A 220 6.71 -2.56 -7.71
CA ALA A 220 5.30 -2.20 -7.87
C ALA A 220 5.03 -1.14 -8.94
N GLY A 221 6.04 -0.32 -9.28
CA GLY A 221 6.00 0.70 -10.30
C GLY A 221 5.24 1.97 -9.96
N LEU A 222 5.76 3.09 -10.45
CA LEU A 222 5.25 4.43 -10.22
C LEU A 222 4.39 4.86 -11.42
N VAL A 223 3.28 5.55 -11.13
CA VAL A 223 2.45 6.19 -12.14
C VAL A 223 2.36 7.66 -11.76
N VAL A 224 2.73 8.53 -12.70
CA VAL A 224 2.59 9.98 -12.58
C VAL A 224 1.88 10.50 -13.82
N PRO A 225 1.21 11.67 -13.77
CA PRO A 225 0.68 12.30 -14.96
C PRO A 225 1.84 12.62 -15.92
N VAL A 226 1.70 12.21 -17.18
CA VAL A 226 2.61 12.57 -18.27
C VAL A 226 1.75 13.19 -19.37
N ASP A 227 2.11 14.39 -19.81
CA ASP A 227 1.36 15.12 -20.84
C ASP A 227 1.72 14.64 -22.26
N LYS A 228 1.20 15.32 -23.28
CA LYS A 228 1.44 14.94 -24.69
C LYS A 228 2.85 15.25 -25.18
N ASN A 229 3.61 16.03 -24.42
CA ASN A 229 4.98 16.46 -24.71
C ASN A 229 6.00 15.69 -23.85
N ASP A 230 5.57 14.58 -23.24
CA ASP A 230 6.34 13.75 -22.30
C ASP A 230 6.78 14.49 -21.02
N VAL A 231 6.09 15.56 -20.64
CA VAL A 231 6.33 16.28 -19.38
C VAL A 231 5.57 15.62 -18.23
N GLY A 232 6.30 15.28 -17.18
CA GLY A 232 5.84 14.69 -15.92
C GLY A 232 6.83 13.69 -15.30
N TYR A 233 7.72 13.11 -16.12
CA TYR A 233 8.74 12.16 -15.69
C TYR A 233 9.98 12.22 -16.59
N ARG A 234 11.16 12.18 -15.96
CA ARG A 234 12.43 11.88 -16.61
C ARG A 234 13.21 10.86 -15.78
N GLU A 235 14.04 10.08 -16.47
CA GLU A 235 14.83 9.02 -15.85
C GLU A 235 15.95 9.58 -14.95
N LEU A 236 16.36 8.79 -13.96
CA LEU A 236 17.57 9.06 -13.18
C LEU A 236 18.82 8.91 -14.09
N PRO A 237 19.89 9.67 -13.83
CA PRO A 237 21.15 9.53 -14.59
C PRO A 237 21.85 8.19 -14.34
N GLU A 238 21.38 7.42 -13.36
CA GLU A 238 21.94 6.14 -12.95
C GLU A 238 20.93 5.00 -13.10
N THR A 239 21.41 3.84 -13.53
CA THR A 239 20.60 2.62 -13.56
C THR A 239 20.33 2.12 -12.13
N ASN A 240 19.24 1.36 -11.93
CA ASN A 240 18.94 0.76 -10.61
C ASN A 240 20.10 -0.09 -10.04
N ALA A 241 20.87 -0.75 -10.92
CA ALA A 241 22.02 -1.55 -10.51
C ALA A 241 23.17 -0.66 -9.99
N ASN A 242 23.44 0.46 -10.66
CA ASN A 242 24.44 1.42 -10.22
C ASN A 242 24.00 2.19 -8.98
N LEU A 243 22.74 2.64 -8.92
CA LEU A 243 22.20 3.30 -7.73
C LEU A 243 22.31 2.41 -6.49
N LYS A 244 22.03 1.11 -6.61
CA LYS A 244 22.28 0.15 -5.52
C LYS A 244 23.76 0.07 -5.10
N LYS A 245 24.70 0.15 -6.04
CA LYS A 245 26.14 0.19 -5.72
C LYS A 245 26.53 1.48 -5.01
N ILE A 246 26.00 2.63 -5.45
CA ILE A 246 26.21 3.93 -4.80
C ILE A 246 25.68 3.87 -3.36
N CYS A 247 24.45 3.41 -3.17
CA CYS A 247 23.86 3.25 -1.84
C CYS A 247 24.69 2.30 -0.96
N LYS A 248 25.20 1.20 -1.52
CA LYS A 248 26.07 0.26 -0.81
C LYS A 248 27.38 0.92 -0.37
N ALA A 249 28.04 1.67 -1.25
CA ALA A 249 29.27 2.38 -0.91
C ALA A 249 29.07 3.39 0.24
N ILE A 250 27.92 4.07 0.28
CA ILE A 250 27.57 4.98 1.37
C ILE A 250 27.35 4.24 2.69
N VAL A 251 26.59 3.15 2.67
CA VAL A 251 26.27 2.39 3.90
C VAL A 251 27.48 1.67 4.46
N ASP A 252 28.33 1.12 3.60
CA ASP A 252 29.51 0.35 3.99
C ASP A 252 30.74 1.23 4.25
N ALA A 253 30.65 2.55 4.04
CA ALA A 253 31.76 3.48 4.31
C ALA A 253 32.20 3.36 5.78
N PRO A 254 33.50 3.19 6.06
CA PRO A 254 34.01 2.94 7.41
C PRO A 254 34.00 4.18 8.30
N THR A 255 34.03 5.39 7.71
CA THR A 255 34.06 6.66 8.43
C THR A 255 33.07 7.64 7.85
N ASP A 256 32.67 8.65 8.65
CA ASP A 256 31.76 9.69 8.22
C ASP A 256 32.35 10.55 7.09
N ASP A 257 33.67 10.81 7.12
CA ASP A 257 34.36 11.55 6.07
C ASP A 257 34.34 10.82 4.72
N GLU A 258 34.56 9.51 4.74
CA GLU A 258 34.44 8.68 3.53
C GLU A 258 32.98 8.59 3.06
N ARG A 259 32.03 8.53 4.00
CA ARG A 259 30.60 8.52 3.68
C ARG A 259 30.16 9.82 3.01
N ILE A 260 30.61 10.97 3.50
CA ILE A 260 30.31 12.29 2.91
C ILE A 260 30.81 12.34 1.46
N LYS A 261 32.01 11.81 1.18
CA LYS A 261 32.54 11.70 -0.20
C LYS A 261 31.71 10.76 -1.05
N ALA A 262 31.33 9.59 -0.50
CA ALA A 262 30.49 8.62 -1.19
C ALA A 262 29.07 9.14 -1.48
N PHE A 263 28.61 10.17 -0.76
CA PHE A 263 27.33 10.84 -0.97
C PHE A 263 27.31 11.79 -2.18
N ALA A 264 28.46 12.16 -2.75
CA ALA A 264 28.54 13.12 -3.85
C ALA A 264 27.61 12.80 -5.04
N PRO A 265 27.51 11.54 -5.53
CA PRO A 265 26.58 11.21 -6.62
C PRO A 265 25.10 11.41 -6.24
N ILE A 266 24.74 11.17 -4.97
CA ILE A 266 23.37 11.44 -4.49
C ILE A 266 23.11 12.95 -4.49
N GLN A 267 24.07 13.78 -4.07
CA GLN A 267 23.92 15.24 -4.08
C GLN A 267 23.77 15.81 -5.50
N GLU A 268 24.49 15.25 -6.46
CA GLU A 268 24.34 15.60 -7.87
C GLU A 268 22.93 15.24 -8.39
N MET A 269 22.46 14.01 -8.12
CA MET A 269 21.09 13.60 -8.46
C MET A 269 20.02 14.47 -7.77
N LEU A 270 20.21 14.88 -6.51
CA LEU A 270 19.32 15.81 -5.83
C LEU A 270 19.23 17.16 -6.56
N THR A 271 20.34 17.63 -7.13
CA THR A 271 20.39 18.87 -7.93
C THR A 271 19.62 18.70 -9.22
N PHE A 272 19.80 17.58 -9.94
CA PHE A 272 19.03 17.29 -11.15
C PHE A 272 17.53 17.15 -10.87
N VAL A 273 17.15 16.59 -9.72
CA VAL A 273 15.75 16.55 -9.30
C VAL A 273 15.15 17.95 -9.12
N GLN A 274 15.93 18.94 -8.64
CA GLN A 274 15.41 20.31 -8.56
C GLN A 274 15.14 20.89 -9.95
N PHE A 275 16.06 20.72 -10.91
CA PHE A 275 15.82 21.13 -12.30
C PHE A 275 14.59 20.41 -12.89
N ALA A 276 14.45 19.11 -12.63
CA ALA A 276 13.28 18.35 -13.06
C ALA A 276 11.98 18.91 -12.46
N ASN A 277 11.98 19.26 -11.17
CA ASN A 277 10.81 19.86 -10.52
C ASN A 277 10.44 21.22 -11.12
N ASP A 278 11.42 22.08 -11.39
CA ASP A 278 11.20 23.39 -12.04
C ASP A 278 10.58 23.22 -13.44
N GLU A 279 10.95 22.14 -14.12
CA GLU A 279 10.44 21.76 -15.45
C GLU A 279 9.22 20.82 -15.39
N CYS A 280 8.59 20.67 -14.22
CA CYS A 280 7.38 19.86 -13.96
C CYS A 280 7.53 18.32 -14.09
N ASP A 281 8.75 17.81 -14.15
CA ASP A 281 9.08 16.37 -14.15
C ASP A 281 9.19 15.79 -12.73
N TYR A 282 8.10 15.94 -11.96
CA TYR A 282 8.04 15.55 -10.55
C TYR A 282 8.30 14.05 -10.30
N GLY A 283 8.09 13.20 -11.32
CA GLY A 283 8.31 11.77 -11.22
C GLY A 283 9.77 11.38 -10.96
N MET A 284 10.76 12.20 -11.33
CA MET A 284 12.18 11.91 -11.10
C MET A 284 12.52 11.94 -9.61
N GLY A 285 12.08 12.99 -8.89
CA GLY A 285 12.29 13.11 -7.45
C GLY A 285 11.52 12.04 -6.66
N TYR A 286 10.34 11.67 -7.15
CA TYR A 286 9.55 10.58 -6.60
C TYR A 286 10.29 9.23 -6.72
N GLU A 287 10.86 8.92 -7.88
CA GLU A 287 11.65 7.69 -8.09
C GLU A 287 12.87 7.62 -7.18
N LEU A 288 13.72 8.66 -7.19
CA LEU A 288 14.94 8.68 -6.37
C LEU A 288 14.61 8.53 -4.88
N GLY A 289 13.60 9.27 -4.40
CA GLY A 289 13.16 9.19 -3.01
C GLY A 289 12.66 7.80 -2.65
N MET A 290 11.92 7.15 -3.55
CA MET A 290 11.38 5.81 -3.35
C MET A 290 12.48 4.75 -3.35
N ASP A 291 13.45 4.84 -4.25
CA ASP A 291 14.59 3.92 -4.32
C ASP A 291 15.44 3.99 -3.05
N LEU A 292 15.72 5.21 -2.56
CA LEU A 292 16.43 5.42 -1.29
C LEU A 292 15.62 4.91 -0.08
N PHE A 293 14.30 5.13 -0.07
CA PHE A 293 13.41 4.57 0.94
C PHE A 293 13.46 3.03 0.94
N CYS A 294 13.39 2.42 -0.24
CA CYS A 294 13.43 0.98 -0.45
C CYS A 294 14.80 0.36 -0.17
N TYR A 295 15.88 1.13 -0.24
CA TYR A 295 17.21 0.66 0.18
C TYR A 295 17.27 0.46 1.70
N GLY A 296 16.50 1.24 2.47
CA GLY A 296 16.22 0.96 3.88
C GLY A 296 17.28 1.41 4.88
N SER A 297 18.31 2.16 4.48
CA SER A 297 19.31 2.66 5.42
C SER A 297 18.92 4.02 6.02
N HIS A 298 19.14 4.16 7.33
CA HIS A 298 18.88 5.40 8.06
C HIS A 298 19.68 6.60 7.55
N TYR A 299 20.85 6.37 6.92
CA TYR A 299 21.65 7.43 6.29
C TYR A 299 20.89 8.17 5.18
N PHE A 300 19.87 7.55 4.58
CA PHE A 300 19.08 8.18 3.53
C PHE A 300 17.83 8.90 4.03
N HIS A 301 17.45 8.75 5.30
CA HIS A 301 16.18 9.30 5.80
C HIS A 301 16.04 10.81 5.56
N LYS A 302 17.14 11.58 5.70
CA LYS A 302 17.14 13.01 5.41
C LYS A 302 16.86 13.30 3.93
N ALA A 303 17.52 12.59 3.02
CA ALA A 303 17.30 12.76 1.58
C ALA A 303 15.88 12.33 1.17
N VAL A 304 15.39 11.20 1.69
CA VAL A 304 14.02 10.73 1.46
C VAL A 304 13.00 11.76 1.99
N GLY A 305 13.23 12.33 3.17
CA GLY A 305 12.38 13.37 3.76
C GLY A 305 12.40 14.71 3.02
N GLN A 306 13.39 14.95 2.16
CA GLN A 306 13.41 16.11 1.25
C GLN A 306 12.71 15.80 -0.08
N LEU A 307 12.88 14.59 -0.59
CA LEU A 307 12.39 14.17 -1.91
C LEU A 307 10.91 13.80 -1.90
N LEU A 308 10.51 12.84 -1.07
CA LEU A 308 9.18 12.24 -1.15
C LEU A 308 8.06 13.21 -0.73
N PRO A 309 8.14 13.94 0.40
CA PRO A 309 7.09 14.90 0.77
C PRO A 309 6.86 15.96 -0.31
N LEU A 310 7.94 16.51 -0.89
CA LEU A 310 7.86 17.49 -1.96
C LEU A 310 7.25 16.88 -3.22
N ALA A 311 7.75 15.72 -3.68
CA ALA A 311 7.22 15.06 -4.87
C ALA A 311 5.74 14.72 -4.74
N TYR A 312 5.31 14.19 -3.59
CA TYR A 312 3.90 13.95 -3.31
C TYR A 312 3.08 15.23 -3.32
N THR A 313 3.58 16.32 -2.72
CA THR A 313 2.88 17.61 -2.72
C THR A 313 2.70 18.16 -4.14
N LEU A 314 3.76 18.14 -4.96
CA LEU A 314 3.72 18.57 -6.37
C LEU A 314 2.77 17.71 -7.21
N LEU A 315 2.71 16.41 -6.93
CA LEU A 315 1.77 15.46 -7.54
C LEU A 315 0.33 15.56 -6.98
N LYS A 316 0.06 16.50 -6.07
CA LYS A 316 -1.23 16.68 -5.37
C LYS A 316 -1.66 15.44 -4.59
N ARG A 317 -0.69 14.81 -3.92
CA ARG A 317 -0.81 13.60 -3.10
C ARG A 317 -0.45 13.88 -1.63
N SER A 318 -0.99 14.96 -1.05
CA SER A 318 -0.59 15.46 0.28
C SER A 318 -0.64 14.41 1.40
N LEU A 319 -1.65 13.53 1.42
CA LEU A 319 -1.73 12.45 2.42
C LEU A 319 -0.50 11.53 2.39
N PHE A 320 0.06 11.25 1.21
CA PHE A 320 1.27 10.43 1.11
C PHE A 320 2.51 11.16 1.64
N ALA A 321 2.56 12.49 1.54
CA ALA A 321 3.58 13.31 2.19
C ALA A 321 3.49 13.16 3.72
N GLU A 322 2.29 13.29 4.29
CA GLU A 322 2.06 13.12 5.74
C GLU A 322 2.43 11.70 6.22
N ILE A 323 2.05 10.67 5.45
CA ILE A 323 2.39 9.28 5.76
C ILE A 323 3.90 9.07 5.76
N ILE A 324 4.62 9.53 4.73
CA ILE A 324 6.07 9.30 4.67
C ILE A 324 6.83 10.07 5.74
N GLU A 325 6.41 11.29 6.08
CA GLU A 325 7.00 12.06 7.18
C GLU A 325 6.82 11.36 8.52
N ALA A 326 5.59 10.94 8.83
CA ALA A 326 5.30 10.17 10.03
C ALA A 326 6.08 8.85 10.05
N HIS A 327 6.16 8.16 8.90
CA HIS A 327 6.83 6.87 8.81
C HIS A 327 8.35 7.02 9.00
N LEU A 328 9.00 8.01 8.40
CA LEU A 328 10.42 8.27 8.63
C LEU A 328 10.71 8.71 10.07
N GLY A 329 9.80 9.47 10.69
CA GLY A 329 9.91 9.89 12.08
C GLY A 329 9.81 8.74 13.09
N SER A 330 9.15 7.63 12.72
CA SER A 330 8.99 6.46 13.57
C SER A 330 9.00 5.15 12.75
N ARG A 331 10.06 4.93 11.98
CA ARG A 331 10.22 3.76 11.10
C ARG A 331 10.61 2.52 11.90
N ARG A 332 9.62 1.72 12.33
CA ARG A 332 9.81 0.58 13.23
C ARG A 332 9.80 -0.75 12.48
N GLU A 333 10.50 -1.74 13.04
CA GLU A 333 10.42 -3.14 12.58
C GLU A 333 9.47 -4.01 13.41
N ALA A 334 9.09 -3.55 14.60
CA ALA A 334 8.27 -4.29 15.56
C ALA A 334 7.32 -3.34 16.30
N GLY A 335 6.30 -3.91 16.95
CA GLY A 335 5.26 -3.11 17.61
C GLY A 335 4.47 -2.27 16.60
N LEU A 336 4.10 -2.89 15.48
CA LEU A 336 3.38 -2.23 14.39
C LEU A 336 1.88 -2.09 14.68
N ASP A 337 1.35 -2.89 15.59
CA ASP A 337 0.03 -2.67 16.16
C ASP A 337 0.09 -1.40 17.05
N GLN A 338 -0.71 -0.40 16.71
CA GLN A 338 -0.74 0.91 17.39
C GLN A 338 -2.00 1.07 18.25
N LEU A 339 -2.86 0.04 18.29
CA LEU A 339 -4.15 0.03 18.99
C LEU A 339 -4.08 -0.61 20.37
#